data_AF-A0A4Y7PPB1-F1
#
_entry.id   AF-A0A4Y7PPB1-F1
#
_cell.length_a   1.000
_cell.length_b   1.000
_cell.length_c   1.000
_cell.angle_alpha   90.00
_cell.angle_beta   90.00
_cell.angle_gamma   90.00
#
_symmetry.space_group_name_H-M   'P 1'
#
loop_
_entity.id
_entity.type
_entity.pdbx_description
1 polymer ?
#
loop_
_entity_poly.entity_id
_entity_poly.type
_entity_poly.pdbx_seq_one_letter_code
_entity_poly.pdbx_strand_id
1 'polypeptide(L)'
;MAPKIPSTIQCNSPEDLDRELRPIREILALEETEETWDKISNGILLLTAVVKGGACSFPKDLVASIKLLSRPINRSILSERSRLSGTAVDLIAELATGLQHTFEPLLPLFLPQLLALATRSSKLSISRAKICILAVLENTQLPSILGHLHVAVTDKSVSLRIVATESVLACMNCFNPPDLETQARAEDIEAVIRTTARDANADVRRGSRKIFEAYKILLPGRVDAYVSTHVS
;
A
#
# COMPACT_ATOMS: atom_id res chain seq x y z
N MET A 1 -32.30 -8.26 12.68
CA MET A 1 -31.56 -7.71 11.53
C MET A 1 -30.36 -6.96 12.11
N ALA A 2 -29.13 -7.33 11.79
CA ALA A 2 -27.96 -6.60 12.31
C ALA A 2 -28.03 -5.13 11.86
N PRO A 3 -27.67 -4.15 12.72
CA PRO A 3 -27.73 -2.75 12.35
C PRO A 3 -26.86 -2.49 11.11
N LYS A 4 -27.43 -1.77 10.14
CA LYS A 4 -26.74 -1.40 8.90
C LYS A 4 -25.61 -0.44 9.25
N ILE A 5 -24.38 -0.81 8.94
CA ILE A 5 -23.22 0.06 9.16
C ILE A 5 -23.37 1.29 8.24
N PRO A 6 -23.26 2.52 8.79
CA PRO A 6 -23.36 3.72 7.98
C PRO A 6 -22.20 3.78 6.97
N SER A 7 -22.45 4.35 5.79
CA SER A 7 -21.40 4.55 4.77
C SER A 7 -20.43 5.68 5.12
N THR A 8 -20.86 6.59 5.99
CA THR A 8 -20.15 7.80 6.40
C THR A 8 -20.57 8.17 7.83
N ILE A 9 -19.62 8.55 8.68
CA ILE A 9 -19.85 9.07 10.03
C ILE A 9 -19.20 10.45 10.10
N GLN A 10 -20.02 11.50 10.23
CA GLN A 10 -19.55 12.88 10.20
C GLN A 10 -18.60 13.18 11.36
N CYS A 11 -17.45 13.75 11.02
CA CYS A 11 -16.38 14.10 11.95
C CYS A 11 -16.00 15.55 11.69
N ASN A 12 -16.43 16.46 12.56
CA ASN A 12 -16.28 17.91 12.35
C ASN A 12 -15.19 18.53 13.26
N SER A 13 -14.62 17.75 14.17
CA SER A 13 -13.50 18.19 15.02
C SER A 13 -12.59 17.03 15.45
N PRO A 14 -11.39 17.31 16.00
CA PRO A 14 -10.56 16.28 16.62
C PRO A 14 -11.23 15.56 17.80
N GLU A 15 -12.09 16.26 18.56
CA GLU A 15 -12.85 15.67 19.66
C GLU A 15 -13.94 14.71 19.16
N ASP A 16 -14.60 15.05 18.04
CA ASP A 16 -15.49 14.13 17.34
C ASP A 16 -14.71 12.89 16.90
N LEU A 17 -13.52 13.06 16.33
CA LEU A 17 -12.67 11.97 15.90
C LEU A 17 -12.34 11.01 17.06
N ASP A 18 -11.84 11.51 18.20
CA ASP A 18 -11.54 10.65 19.34
C ASP A 18 -12.81 9.95 19.88
N ARG A 19 -13.95 10.65 19.91
CA ARG A 19 -15.22 10.08 20.36
C ARG A 19 -15.66 8.91 19.48
N GLU A 20 -15.63 9.07 18.15
CA GLU A 20 -16.03 8.01 17.22
C GLU A 20 -15.02 6.84 17.23
N LEU A 21 -13.73 7.12 17.41
CA LEU A 21 -12.69 6.08 17.43
C LEU A 21 -12.66 5.27 18.73
N ARG A 22 -13.14 5.81 19.85
CA ARG A 22 -13.11 5.13 21.16
C ARG A 22 -13.75 3.73 21.15
N PRO A 23 -15.04 3.55 20.75
CA PRO A 23 -15.63 2.22 20.69
C PRO A 23 -14.97 1.33 19.63
N ILE A 24 -14.48 1.92 18.53
CA ILE A 24 -13.79 1.18 17.47
C ILE A 24 -12.48 0.55 18.00
N ARG A 25 -11.72 1.28 18.82
CA ARG A 25 -10.48 0.78 19.44
C ARG A 25 -10.72 -0.50 20.24
N GLU A 26 -11.80 -0.55 21.01
CA GLU A 26 -12.17 -1.73 21.80
C GLU A 26 -12.54 -2.92 20.90
N ILE A 27 -13.31 -2.68 19.84
CA ILE A 27 -13.70 -3.73 18.87
C ILE A 27 -12.48 -4.29 18.14
N LEU A 28 -11.57 -3.43 17.68
CA LEU A 28 -10.36 -3.87 16.96
C LEU A 28 -9.34 -4.55 17.88
N ALA A 29 -9.43 -4.36 19.20
CA ALA A 29 -8.57 -5.04 20.16
C ALA A 29 -8.96 -6.51 20.40
N LEU A 30 -10.14 -6.93 19.93
CA LEU A 30 -10.60 -8.32 20.05
C LEU A 30 -9.65 -9.29 19.34
N GLU A 31 -9.47 -10.47 19.92
CA GLU A 31 -8.81 -11.57 19.24
C GLU A 31 -9.72 -12.13 18.14
N GLU A 32 -9.14 -12.46 16.99
CA GLU A 32 -9.89 -13.00 15.85
C GLU A 32 -10.23 -14.49 16.08
N THR A 33 -11.52 -14.78 16.25
CA THR A 33 -12.09 -16.12 16.39
C THR A 33 -13.31 -16.26 15.47
N GLU A 34 -13.93 -17.45 15.41
CA GLU A 34 -15.17 -17.66 14.66
C GLU A 34 -16.32 -16.73 15.11
N GLU A 35 -16.31 -16.30 16.38
CA GLU A 35 -17.37 -15.49 16.97
C GLU A 35 -17.11 -13.98 16.88
N THR A 36 -15.86 -13.56 16.65
CA THR A 36 -15.45 -12.16 16.73
C THR A 36 -15.03 -11.57 15.40
N TRP A 37 -14.67 -12.36 14.40
CA TRP A 37 -14.14 -11.84 13.13
C TRP A 37 -15.10 -10.87 12.42
N ASP A 38 -16.42 -11.14 12.46
CA ASP A 38 -17.43 -10.26 11.83
C ASP A 38 -17.56 -8.96 12.62
N LYS A 39 -17.44 -8.99 13.96
CA LYS A 39 -17.41 -7.79 14.80
C LYS A 39 -16.19 -6.92 14.49
N ILE A 40 -15.01 -7.54 14.34
CA ILE A 40 -13.78 -6.85 13.94
C ILE A 40 -13.96 -6.22 12.55
N SER A 41 -14.50 -6.98 11.58
CA SER A 41 -14.78 -6.47 10.23
C SER A 41 -15.73 -5.27 10.26
N ASN A 42 -16.78 -5.33 11.09
CA ASN A 42 -17.71 -4.22 11.28
C ASN A 42 -17.03 -3.00 11.95
N GLY A 43 -16.11 -3.23 12.89
CA GLY A 43 -15.27 -2.16 13.47
C GLY A 43 -14.39 -1.46 12.42
N ILE A 44 -13.80 -2.22 11.50
CA ILE A 44 -13.03 -1.65 10.38
C ILE A 44 -13.94 -0.85 9.45
N LEU A 45 -15.14 -1.33 9.14
CA LEU A 45 -16.10 -0.59 8.31
C LEU A 45 -16.55 0.71 8.97
N LEU A 46 -16.75 0.72 10.29
CA LEU A 46 -17.02 1.95 11.05
C LEU A 46 -15.83 2.91 10.97
N LEU A 47 -14.60 2.42 11.10
CA LEU A 47 -13.40 3.23 10.92
C LEU A 47 -13.34 3.86 9.52
N THR A 48 -13.62 3.06 8.48
CA THR A 48 -13.71 3.57 7.09
C THR A 48 -14.81 4.63 6.95
N ALA A 49 -15.95 4.46 7.61
CA ALA A 49 -17.03 5.44 7.59
C ALA A 49 -16.63 6.77 8.26
N VAL A 50 -15.85 6.72 9.34
CA VAL A 50 -15.26 7.92 9.99
C VAL A 50 -14.27 8.61 9.05
N VAL A 51 -13.39 7.85 8.38
CA VAL A 51 -12.46 8.38 7.37
C VAL A 51 -13.21 9.12 6.26
N LYS A 52 -14.26 8.49 5.71
CA LYS A 52 -15.14 9.08 4.68
C LYS A 52 -15.91 10.31 5.15
N GLY A 53 -16.10 10.46 6.46
CA GLY A 53 -16.93 11.51 7.03
C GLY A 53 -16.16 12.74 7.51
N GLY A 54 -14.95 12.95 7.01
CA GLY A 54 -14.20 14.18 7.24
C GLY A 54 -13.02 14.05 8.21
N ALA A 55 -12.73 12.85 8.72
CA ALA A 55 -11.59 12.66 9.63
C ALA A 55 -10.24 13.07 9.01
N CYS A 56 -10.10 12.97 7.69
CA CYS A 56 -8.89 13.40 6.97
C CYS A 56 -8.61 14.91 7.04
N SER A 57 -9.61 15.71 7.43
CA SER A 57 -9.43 17.14 7.75
C SER A 57 -8.62 17.38 9.04
N PHE A 58 -8.41 16.32 9.83
CA PHE A 58 -7.61 16.32 11.07
C PHE A 58 -6.44 15.32 10.96
N PRO A 59 -5.53 15.51 9.99
CA PRO A 59 -4.61 14.46 9.58
C PRO A 59 -3.62 14.06 10.68
N LYS A 60 -3.19 15.00 11.55
CA LYS A 60 -2.30 14.71 12.67
C LYS A 60 -2.93 13.72 13.66
N ASP A 61 -4.17 14.00 14.07
CA ASP A 61 -4.90 13.19 15.05
C ASP A 61 -5.33 11.84 14.46
N LEU A 62 -5.74 11.85 13.18
CA LEU A 62 -6.06 10.63 12.45
C LEU A 62 -4.82 9.73 12.31
N VAL A 63 -3.70 10.25 11.83
CA VAL A 63 -2.44 9.48 11.70
C VAL A 63 -2.00 8.92 13.05
N ALA A 64 -2.04 9.72 14.12
CA ALA A 64 -1.71 9.24 15.46
C ALA A 64 -2.62 8.08 15.90
N SER A 65 -3.93 8.20 15.66
CA SER A 65 -4.89 7.15 15.99
C SER A 65 -4.71 5.88 15.15
N ILE A 66 -4.47 6.00 13.85
CA ILE A 66 -4.22 4.87 12.96
C ILE A 66 -2.91 4.15 13.32
N LYS A 67 -1.87 4.89 13.75
CA LYS A 67 -0.63 4.27 14.27
C LYS A 67 -0.90 3.37 15.48
N LEU A 68 -1.73 3.82 16.42
CA LEU A 68 -2.13 3.01 17.58
C LEU A 68 -2.92 1.76 17.17
N LEU A 69 -3.70 1.84 16.09
CA LEU A 69 -4.49 0.74 15.53
C LEU A 69 -3.73 -0.11 14.49
N SER A 70 -2.46 0.19 14.22
CA SER A 70 -1.71 -0.47 13.14
C SER A 70 -1.61 -1.98 13.32
N ARG A 71 -1.37 -2.48 14.54
CA ARG A 71 -1.26 -3.91 14.83
C ARG A 71 -2.54 -4.68 14.54
N PRO A 72 -3.72 -4.31 15.08
CA PRO A 72 -4.96 -5.02 14.75
C PRO A 72 -5.35 -4.89 13.28
N ILE A 73 -5.17 -3.71 12.65
CA ILE A 73 -5.42 -3.54 11.21
C ILE A 73 -4.54 -4.49 10.38
N ASN A 74 -3.25 -4.58 10.70
CA ASN A 74 -2.31 -5.48 10.03
C ASN A 74 -2.68 -6.96 10.18
N ARG A 75 -3.17 -7.38 11.35
CA ARG A 75 -3.71 -8.72 11.55
C ARG A 75 -4.92 -8.96 10.65
N SER A 76 -5.83 -8.00 10.56
CA SER A 76 -7.00 -8.10 9.69
C SER A 76 -6.65 -8.15 8.21
N ILE A 77 -5.68 -7.34 7.72
CA ILE A 77 -5.15 -7.42 6.35
C ILE A 77 -4.72 -8.84 6.02
N LEU A 78 -4.03 -9.49 6.97
CA LEU A 78 -3.52 -10.86 6.86
C LEU A 78 -4.49 -11.92 7.41
N SER A 79 -5.78 -11.62 7.58
CA SER A 79 -6.75 -12.66 7.95
C SER A 79 -6.93 -13.67 6.81
N GLU A 80 -7.18 -14.94 7.12
CA GLU A 80 -7.62 -15.94 6.13
C GLU A 80 -9.10 -15.75 5.75
N ARG A 81 -9.84 -14.98 6.55
CA ARG A 81 -11.23 -14.64 6.26
C ARG A 81 -11.26 -13.53 5.21
N SER A 82 -11.55 -13.93 3.97
CA SER A 82 -11.52 -13.06 2.79
C SER A 82 -12.34 -11.77 2.93
N ARG A 83 -13.41 -11.76 3.73
CA ARG A 83 -14.22 -10.55 3.99
C ARG A 83 -13.52 -9.58 4.95
N LEU A 84 -12.93 -10.09 6.03
CA LEU A 84 -12.18 -9.28 7.01
C LEU A 84 -10.91 -8.70 6.37
N SER A 85 -10.14 -9.53 5.65
CA SER A 85 -8.97 -9.08 4.89
C SER A 85 -9.35 -8.04 3.84
N GLY A 86 -10.42 -8.26 3.08
CA GLY A 86 -10.92 -7.29 2.11
C GLY A 86 -11.24 -5.94 2.74
N THR A 87 -12.02 -5.93 3.83
CA THR A 87 -12.39 -4.67 4.50
C THR A 87 -11.20 -3.90 5.08
N ALA A 88 -10.21 -4.61 5.61
CA ALA A 88 -8.98 -3.98 6.10
C ALA A 88 -8.14 -3.36 4.96
N VAL A 89 -8.03 -4.06 3.83
CA VAL A 89 -7.34 -3.56 2.63
C VAL A 89 -8.04 -2.34 2.04
N ASP A 90 -9.37 -2.37 1.97
CA ASP A 90 -10.18 -1.24 1.49
C ASP A 90 -10.01 0.00 2.38
N LEU A 91 -9.91 -0.18 3.71
CA LEU A 91 -9.58 0.91 4.65
C LEU A 91 -8.24 1.57 4.30
N ILE A 92 -7.20 0.81 3.96
CA ILE A 92 -5.89 1.39 3.62
C ILE A 92 -5.98 2.25 2.35
N ALA A 93 -6.72 1.79 1.33
CA ALA A 93 -6.94 2.58 0.11
C ALA A 93 -7.71 3.88 0.41
N GLU A 94 -8.71 3.82 1.29
CA GLU A 94 -9.46 5.01 1.73
C GLU A 94 -8.58 6.00 2.49
N LEU A 95 -7.75 5.50 3.42
CA LEU A 95 -6.80 6.33 4.16
C LEU A 95 -5.79 7.00 3.23
N ALA A 96 -5.26 6.28 2.25
CA ALA A 96 -4.34 6.84 1.26
C ALA A 96 -5.01 7.94 0.42
N THR A 97 -6.24 7.70 -0.02
CA THR A 97 -7.04 8.68 -0.80
C THR A 97 -7.28 9.95 0.01
N GLY A 98 -7.67 9.82 1.28
CA GLY A 98 -8.01 10.95 2.12
C GLY A 98 -6.81 11.71 2.70
N LEU A 99 -5.72 11.02 3.06
CA LEU A 99 -4.52 11.63 3.66
C LEU A 99 -3.48 12.09 2.64
N GLN A 100 -3.49 11.52 1.43
CA GLN A 100 -2.52 11.81 0.37
C GLN A 100 -1.07 11.76 0.90
N HIS A 101 -0.26 12.79 0.67
CA HIS A 101 1.13 12.87 1.16
C HIS A 101 1.25 12.73 2.70
N THR A 102 0.21 13.09 3.48
CA THR A 102 0.23 12.94 4.95
C THR A 102 0.11 11.47 5.40
N PHE A 103 -0.13 10.55 4.46
CA PHE A 103 -0.07 9.11 4.70
C PHE A 103 1.35 8.59 4.98
N GLU A 104 2.41 9.37 4.66
CA GLU A 104 3.80 8.91 4.76
C GLU A 104 4.17 8.19 6.07
N PRO A 105 3.76 8.66 7.27
CA PRO A 105 4.10 8.00 8.52
C PRO A 105 3.40 6.63 8.72
N LEU A 106 2.40 6.32 7.89
CA LEU A 106 1.65 5.07 7.89
C LEU A 106 2.17 4.08 6.85
N LEU A 107 2.85 4.57 5.81
CA LEU A 107 3.40 3.74 4.73
C LEU A 107 4.25 2.55 5.23
N PRO A 108 5.28 2.75 6.08
CA PRO A 108 6.10 1.63 6.56
C PRO A 108 5.35 0.67 7.49
N LEU A 109 4.17 1.05 7.98
CA LEU A 109 3.37 0.21 8.87
C LEU A 109 2.44 -0.75 8.12
N PHE A 110 2.02 -0.40 6.90
CA PHE A 110 0.99 -1.15 6.15
C PHE A 110 1.50 -1.73 4.84
N LEU A 111 2.45 -1.06 4.17
CA LEU A 111 2.93 -1.53 2.87
C LEU A 111 3.59 -2.92 2.94
N PRO A 112 4.45 -3.25 3.92
CA PRO A 112 5.01 -4.60 4.04
C PRO A 112 3.94 -5.70 4.13
N GLN A 113 2.79 -5.40 4.73
CA GLN A 113 1.69 -6.32 4.97
C GLN A 113 0.82 -6.47 3.72
N LEU A 114 0.64 -5.40 2.94
CA LEU A 114 0.06 -5.50 1.61
C LEU A 114 0.96 -6.31 0.66
N LEU A 115 2.28 -6.11 0.72
CA LEU A 115 3.24 -6.91 -0.05
C LEU A 115 3.21 -8.39 0.39
N ALA A 116 3.14 -8.67 1.70
CA ALA A 116 2.96 -10.02 2.21
C ALA A 116 1.63 -10.65 1.76
N LEU A 117 0.55 -9.88 1.66
CA LEU A 117 -0.72 -10.36 1.13
C LEU A 117 -0.59 -10.79 -0.36
N ALA A 118 0.26 -10.12 -1.13
CA ALA A 118 0.56 -10.47 -2.51
C ALA A 118 1.43 -11.74 -2.67
N THR A 119 1.97 -12.31 -1.59
CA THR A 119 2.66 -13.61 -1.63
C THR A 119 1.70 -14.80 -1.48
N ARG A 120 0.41 -14.58 -1.17
CA ARG A 120 -0.57 -15.65 -1.00
C ARG A 120 -0.90 -16.33 -2.32
N SER A 121 -1.35 -17.58 -2.26
CA SER A 121 -1.78 -18.35 -3.43
C SER A 121 -3.15 -17.95 -3.97
N SER A 122 -3.97 -17.26 -3.16
CA SER A 122 -5.30 -16.78 -3.57
C SER A 122 -5.20 -15.65 -4.59
N LYS A 123 -5.71 -15.89 -5.80
CA LYS A 123 -5.81 -14.86 -6.86
C LYS A 123 -6.57 -13.61 -6.38
N LEU A 124 -7.59 -13.79 -5.54
CA LEU A 124 -8.35 -12.68 -4.97
C LEU A 124 -7.49 -11.85 -4.02
N SER A 125 -6.71 -12.49 -3.15
CA SER A 125 -5.80 -11.80 -2.22
C SER A 125 -4.71 -11.04 -2.97
N ILE A 126 -4.07 -11.67 -3.97
CA ILE A 126 -3.06 -11.01 -4.81
C ILE A 126 -3.67 -9.80 -5.53
N SER A 127 -4.84 -9.97 -6.16
CA SER A 127 -5.51 -8.90 -6.89
C SER A 127 -5.86 -7.72 -5.99
N ARG A 128 -6.41 -7.97 -4.80
CA ARG A 128 -6.73 -6.92 -3.81
C ARG A 128 -5.49 -6.20 -3.31
N ALA A 129 -4.43 -6.94 -2.98
CA ALA A 129 -3.16 -6.36 -2.57
C ALA A 129 -2.62 -5.41 -3.64
N LYS A 130 -2.58 -5.87 -4.90
CA LYS A 130 -2.15 -5.06 -6.05
C LYS A 130 -2.99 -3.79 -6.19
N ILE A 131 -4.31 -3.90 -6.21
CA ILE A 131 -5.21 -2.76 -6.35
C ILE A 131 -4.99 -1.73 -5.24
N CYS A 132 -4.85 -2.19 -3.99
CA CYS A 132 -4.61 -1.31 -2.85
C CYS A 132 -3.24 -0.64 -2.92
N ILE A 133 -2.18 -1.38 -3.27
CA ILE A 133 -0.83 -0.81 -3.44
C ILE A 133 -0.86 0.28 -4.53
N LEU A 134 -1.49 0.03 -5.68
CA LEU A 134 -1.66 1.02 -6.75
C LEU A 134 -2.44 2.25 -6.27
N ALA A 135 -3.52 2.06 -5.50
CA ALA A 135 -4.25 3.18 -4.92
C ALA A 135 -3.37 4.00 -3.95
N VAL A 136 -2.55 3.35 -3.11
CA VAL A 136 -1.59 4.04 -2.23
C VAL A 136 -0.59 4.84 -3.06
N LEU A 137 -0.01 4.24 -4.11
CA LEU A 137 0.94 4.89 -5.01
C LEU A 137 0.35 6.13 -5.66
N GLU A 138 -0.81 5.98 -6.30
CA GLU A 138 -1.46 7.03 -7.09
C GLU A 138 -1.95 8.21 -6.23
N ASN A 139 -2.45 7.95 -5.02
CA ASN A 139 -3.01 8.99 -4.16
C ASN A 139 -1.95 9.69 -3.28
N THR A 140 -0.87 9.00 -2.94
CA THR A 140 0.14 9.54 -1.99
C THR A 140 1.39 10.05 -2.69
N GLN A 141 1.75 9.46 -3.83
CA GLN A 141 2.95 9.76 -4.62
C GLN A 141 4.25 9.78 -3.81
N LEU A 142 4.34 8.95 -2.76
CA LEU A 142 5.47 8.94 -1.83
C LEU A 142 6.68 8.18 -2.40
N PRO A 143 7.80 8.83 -2.73
CA PRO A 143 8.95 8.17 -3.35
C PRO A 143 9.64 7.14 -2.44
N SER A 144 9.44 7.25 -1.12
CA SER A 144 9.96 6.29 -0.13
C SER A 144 9.44 4.86 -0.33
N ILE A 145 8.36 4.69 -1.10
CA ILE A 145 7.84 3.38 -1.51
C ILE A 145 8.85 2.56 -2.34
N LEU A 146 9.71 3.22 -3.12
CA LEU A 146 10.63 2.57 -4.05
C LEU A 146 11.59 1.63 -3.33
N GLY A 147 12.10 2.01 -2.15
CA GLY A 147 12.96 1.16 -1.35
C GLY A 147 12.28 -0.14 -0.90
N HIS A 148 10.98 -0.10 -0.61
CA HIS A 148 10.22 -1.31 -0.25
C HIS A 148 9.99 -2.21 -1.47
N LEU A 149 9.69 -1.61 -2.62
CA LEU A 149 9.47 -2.33 -3.87
C LEU A 149 10.77 -2.96 -4.41
N HIS A 150 11.90 -2.28 -4.27
CA HIS A 150 13.23 -2.80 -4.60
C HIS A 150 13.51 -4.10 -3.84
N VAL A 151 13.25 -4.13 -2.53
CA VAL A 151 13.38 -5.39 -1.77
C VAL A 151 12.39 -6.44 -2.29
N ALA A 152 11.14 -6.07 -2.53
CA ALA A 152 10.08 -7.01 -2.94
C ALA A 152 10.32 -7.68 -4.30
N VAL A 153 10.98 -7.02 -5.27
CA VAL A 153 11.31 -7.64 -6.56
C VAL A 153 12.36 -8.75 -6.48
N THR A 154 13.00 -8.95 -5.31
CA THR A 154 13.93 -10.06 -5.09
C THR A 154 13.28 -11.27 -4.40
N ASP A 155 12.00 -11.17 -4.02
CA ASP A 155 11.33 -12.21 -3.24
C ASP A 155 11.16 -13.53 -4.00
N LYS A 156 11.18 -14.66 -3.29
CA LYS A 156 10.97 -16.00 -3.88
C LYS A 156 9.59 -16.13 -4.56
N SER A 157 8.58 -15.40 -4.09
CA SER A 157 7.23 -15.43 -4.63
C SER A 157 7.14 -14.68 -5.96
N VAL A 158 6.86 -15.43 -7.02
CA VAL A 158 6.66 -14.88 -8.36
C VAL A 158 5.52 -13.86 -8.38
N SER A 159 4.42 -14.09 -7.65
CA SER A 159 3.29 -13.17 -7.62
C SER A 159 3.68 -11.82 -7.01
N LEU A 160 4.47 -11.83 -5.94
CA LEU A 160 4.98 -10.61 -5.32
C LEU A 160 5.93 -9.88 -6.27
N ARG A 161 6.87 -10.58 -6.92
CA ARG A 161 7.78 -9.94 -7.88
C ARG A 161 7.03 -9.29 -9.04
N ILE A 162 5.96 -9.91 -9.55
CA ILE A 162 5.09 -9.31 -10.58
C ILE A 162 4.44 -8.04 -10.04
N VAL A 163 3.77 -8.12 -8.88
CA VAL A 163 3.09 -6.96 -8.27
C VAL A 163 4.07 -5.82 -7.99
N ALA A 164 5.24 -6.11 -7.44
CA ALA A 164 6.27 -5.13 -7.14
C ALA A 164 6.82 -4.48 -8.41
N THR A 165 7.09 -5.25 -9.46
CA THR A 165 7.56 -4.73 -10.75
C THR A 165 6.52 -3.81 -11.38
N GLU A 166 5.24 -4.21 -11.38
CA GLU A 166 4.14 -3.36 -11.86
C GLU A 166 3.99 -2.08 -11.02
N SER A 167 4.21 -2.17 -9.71
CA SER A 167 4.16 -1.04 -8.79
C SER A 167 5.30 -0.05 -9.04
N VAL A 168 6.52 -0.52 -9.34
CA VAL A 168 7.65 0.35 -9.73
C VAL A 168 7.33 1.08 -11.03
N LEU A 169 6.79 0.38 -12.02
CA LEU A 169 6.35 1.03 -13.26
C LEU A 169 5.28 2.09 -12.99
N ALA A 170 4.34 1.82 -12.07
CA ALA A 170 3.33 2.81 -11.67
C ALA A 170 3.99 4.04 -11.03
N CYS A 171 4.96 3.88 -10.13
CA CYS A 171 5.73 5.01 -9.56
C CYS A 171 6.30 5.91 -10.67
N MET A 172 6.93 5.30 -11.67
CA MET A 172 7.55 6.03 -12.78
C MET A 172 6.55 6.78 -13.64
N ASN A 173 5.31 6.30 -13.73
CA ASN A 173 4.27 6.93 -14.52
C ASN A 173 3.52 8.04 -13.78
N CYS A 174 3.44 7.99 -12.44
CA CYS A 174 2.63 8.93 -11.67
C CYS A 174 3.42 9.90 -10.77
N PHE A 175 4.69 9.63 -10.44
CA PHE A 175 5.47 10.54 -9.60
C PHE A 175 6.08 11.67 -10.43
N ASN A 176 6.34 12.80 -9.80
CA ASN A 176 7.03 13.90 -10.47
C ASN A 176 8.48 13.46 -10.80
N PRO A 177 8.98 13.71 -12.02
CA PRO A 177 10.34 13.28 -12.40
C PRO A 177 11.45 13.71 -11.42
N PRO A 178 11.47 14.95 -10.88
CA PRO A 178 12.48 15.36 -9.90
C PRO A 178 12.48 14.50 -8.62
N ASP A 179 11.33 13.95 -8.25
CA ASP A 179 11.22 13.04 -7.11
C ASP A 179 11.86 11.67 -7.39
N LEU A 180 12.14 11.32 -8.65
CA LEU A 180 12.78 10.05 -9.00
C LEU A 180 14.28 10.21 -9.27
N GLU A 181 14.74 11.43 -9.55
CA GLU A 181 16.10 11.74 -10.01
C GLU A 181 17.15 11.78 -8.89
N THR A 182 16.75 11.80 -7.62
CA THR A 182 17.72 11.74 -6.51
C THR A 182 18.57 10.47 -6.63
N GLN A 183 19.87 10.56 -6.30
CA GLN A 183 20.82 9.45 -6.46
C GLN A 183 20.28 8.12 -5.90
N ALA A 184 19.80 8.12 -4.65
CA ALA A 184 19.31 6.91 -3.98
C ALA A 184 18.10 6.27 -4.71
N ARG A 185 17.15 7.09 -5.18
CA ARG A 185 15.94 6.60 -5.85
C ARG A 185 16.25 6.10 -7.26
N ALA A 186 17.15 6.79 -7.97
CA ALA A 186 17.65 6.33 -9.26
C ALA A 186 18.38 4.98 -9.13
N GLU A 187 19.22 4.83 -8.11
CA GLU A 187 19.90 3.56 -7.80
C GLU A 187 18.91 2.42 -7.49
N ASP A 188 17.85 2.68 -6.72
CA ASP A 188 16.78 1.70 -6.47
C ASP A 188 16.11 1.26 -7.78
N ILE A 189 15.78 2.21 -8.67
CA ILE A 189 15.17 1.90 -9.98
C ILE A 189 16.12 1.08 -10.85
N GLU A 190 17.40 1.46 -10.93
CA GLU A 190 18.42 0.72 -11.68
C GLU A 190 18.62 -0.70 -11.13
N ALA A 191 18.62 -0.86 -9.79
CA ALA A 191 18.71 -2.17 -9.14
C ALA A 191 17.48 -3.05 -9.44
N VAL A 192 16.29 -2.45 -9.46
CA VAL A 192 15.06 -3.13 -9.90
C VAL A 192 15.17 -3.58 -11.34
N ILE A 193 15.59 -2.72 -12.27
CA ILE A 193 15.72 -3.07 -13.70
C ILE A 193 16.69 -4.26 -13.86
N ARG A 194 17.87 -4.17 -13.24
CA ARG A 194 18.90 -5.21 -13.28
C ARG A 194 18.38 -6.57 -12.80
N THR A 195 17.71 -6.58 -11.66
CA THR A 195 17.17 -7.78 -11.04
C THR A 195 16.07 -8.39 -11.90
N THR A 196 15.09 -7.57 -12.30
CA THR A 196 13.87 -8.03 -12.99
C THR A 196 14.10 -8.36 -14.46
N ALA A 197 15.12 -7.79 -15.12
CA ALA A 197 15.42 -8.05 -16.53
C ALA A 197 15.84 -9.51 -16.77
N ARG A 198 16.46 -10.14 -15.77
CA ARG A 198 16.96 -11.52 -15.80
C ARG A 198 16.07 -12.50 -15.03
N ASP A 199 14.89 -12.06 -14.59
CA ASP A 199 13.98 -12.90 -13.80
C ASP A 199 13.59 -14.18 -14.56
N ALA A 200 13.43 -15.29 -13.87
CA ALA A 200 12.97 -16.54 -14.47
C ALA A 200 11.55 -16.42 -15.07
N ASN A 201 10.70 -15.58 -14.49
CA ASN A 201 9.32 -15.38 -14.93
C ASN A 201 9.23 -14.34 -16.07
N ALA A 202 8.49 -14.69 -17.13
CA ALA A 202 8.38 -13.86 -18.33
C ALA A 202 7.62 -12.54 -18.13
N ASP A 203 6.65 -12.49 -17.21
CA ASP A 203 5.86 -11.28 -16.93
C ASP A 203 6.66 -10.27 -16.11
N VAL A 204 7.50 -10.74 -15.18
CA VAL A 204 8.47 -9.89 -14.49
C VAL A 204 9.44 -9.26 -15.51
N ARG A 205 10.02 -10.06 -16.42
CA ARG A 205 10.88 -9.52 -17.49
C ARG A 205 10.14 -8.54 -18.40
N ARG A 206 8.85 -8.76 -18.66
CA ARG A 206 8.00 -7.85 -19.44
C ARG A 206 7.80 -6.52 -18.73
N GLY A 207 7.51 -6.54 -17.44
CA GLY A 207 7.45 -5.35 -16.60
C GLY A 207 8.79 -4.60 -16.60
N SER A 208 9.89 -5.31 -16.41
CA SER A 208 11.25 -4.76 -16.43
C SER A 208 11.56 -3.97 -17.71
N ARG A 209 11.20 -4.51 -18.88
CA ARG A 209 11.38 -3.78 -20.15
C ARG A 209 10.62 -2.45 -20.16
N LYS A 210 9.39 -2.42 -19.66
CA LYS A 210 8.60 -1.18 -19.58
C LYS A 210 9.22 -0.17 -18.60
N ILE A 211 9.74 -0.65 -17.47
CA ILE A 211 10.48 0.19 -16.50
C ILE A 211 11.71 0.78 -17.18
N PHE A 212 12.48 -0.01 -17.92
CA PHE A 212 13.64 0.50 -18.65
C PHE A 212 13.28 1.54 -19.72
N GLU A 213 12.16 1.35 -20.45
CA GLU A 213 11.67 2.37 -21.39
C GLU A 213 11.32 3.68 -20.68
N ALA A 214 10.61 3.61 -19.55
CA ALA A 214 10.31 4.79 -18.74
C ALA A 214 11.59 5.43 -18.16
N TYR A 215 12.56 4.62 -17.75
CA TYR A 215 13.85 5.08 -17.20
C TYR A 215 14.64 5.90 -18.20
N LYS A 216 14.67 5.48 -19.48
CA LYS A 216 15.33 6.25 -20.55
C LYS A 216 14.72 7.64 -20.76
N ILE A 217 13.42 7.78 -20.52
CA ILE A 217 12.70 9.03 -20.68
C ILE A 217 12.91 9.93 -19.45
N LEU A 218 12.81 9.36 -18.25
CA LEU A 218 12.81 10.11 -17.00
C LEU A 218 14.23 10.42 -16.48
N LEU A 219 15.22 9.56 -16.74
CA LEU A 219 16.60 9.73 -16.27
C LEU A 219 17.62 9.59 -17.43
N PRO A 220 17.48 10.36 -18.52
CA PRO A 220 18.30 10.17 -19.73
C PRO A 220 19.80 10.30 -19.46
N GLY A 221 20.22 11.21 -18.56
CA GLY A 221 21.63 11.43 -18.22
C GLY A 221 22.32 10.26 -17.50
N ARG A 222 21.55 9.25 -17.05
CA ARG A 222 22.08 8.06 -16.36
C ARG A 222 22.10 6.81 -17.23
N VAL A 223 21.51 6.87 -18.44
CA VAL A 223 21.33 5.70 -19.31
C VAL A 223 22.66 5.13 -19.78
N ASP A 224 23.55 5.97 -20.30
CA ASP A 224 24.84 5.50 -20.86
C ASP A 224 25.72 4.84 -19.80
N ALA A 225 25.80 5.46 -18.61
CA ALA A 225 26.50 4.91 -17.47
C ALA A 225 25.92 3.55 -17.05
N TYR A 226 24.59 3.44 -16.98
CA TYR A 226 23.92 2.19 -16.64
C TYR A 226 24.13 1.08 -17.68
N VAL A 227 24.02 1.38 -18.98
CA VAL A 227 24.16 0.40 -20.07
C VAL A 227 25.61 -0.11 -20.16
N SER A 228 26.59 0.78 -20.10
CA SER A 228 28.01 0.44 -20.21
C SER A 228 28.51 -0.53 -19.13
N THR A 229 27.87 -0.54 -17.97
CA THR A 229 28.26 -1.35 -16.80
C THR A 229 27.52 -2.68 -16.70
N HIS A 230 26.44 -2.90 -17.46
CA HIS A 230 25.55 -4.06 -17.25
C HIS A 230 25.10 -4.80 -18.52
N VAL A 231 25.45 -4.29 -19.71
CA VAL A 231 25.12 -4.89 -21.01
C VAL A 231 26.35 -5.50 -21.71
N SER A 232 27.51 -5.53 -21.03
CA SER A 232 28.69 -6.31 -21.44
C SER A 232 28.60 -7.78 -21.06
#